data_AF-A0A267HV10-F1
#
_entry.id   AF-A0A267HV10-F1
#
_cell.length_a   1.000
_cell.length_b   1.000
_cell.length_c   1.000
_cell.angle_alpha   90.00
_cell.angle_beta   90.00
_cell.angle_gamma   90.00
#
_symmetry.space_group_name_H-M   'P 1'
#
loop_
_entity.id
_entity.type
_entity.pdbx_description
1 polymer ?
#
loop_
_entity_poly.entity_id
_entity_poly.type
_entity_poly.pdbx_seq_one_letter_code
_entity_poly.pdbx_strand_id
1 'polypeptide(L)'
;MEKKQKGMIKATYNLGEFLIALVKLQFFWWYGVLKGGILLGVFPATSAVISLFFQFFQTKEFSSQLFVDFKKSYQVAFKKTNLLGFIQTFILAVLWLDIRVAGQLLQNQLIHLFLLIFFVFSLLVGVFLFPVYLRYELSCLNYFKQAFFLMIASIVETIAIGVGIAVATAITTIFPILMLIAAVPLLLLPISWFSLQAMKKIESNNCNAKS
;
A
#
# COMPACT_ATOMS: atom_id res chain seq x y z
N MET A 1 -34.27 -9.78 -21.04
CA MET A 1 -33.09 -9.05 -21.54
C MET A 1 -32.88 -7.68 -20.85
N GLU A 2 -33.93 -7.00 -20.39
CA GLU A 2 -33.83 -5.71 -19.65
C GLU A 2 -33.03 -5.75 -18.33
N LYS A 3 -33.15 -6.80 -17.50
CA LYS A 3 -32.36 -6.92 -16.25
C LYS A 3 -30.85 -6.96 -16.52
N LYS A 4 -30.43 -7.62 -17.61
CA LYS A 4 -29.02 -7.70 -18.04
C LYS A 4 -28.51 -6.33 -18.53
N GLN A 5 -29.35 -5.60 -19.27
CA GLN A 5 -29.03 -4.26 -19.78
C GLN A 5 -28.94 -3.22 -18.65
N LYS A 6 -29.86 -3.22 -17.68
CA LYS A 6 -29.79 -2.37 -16.49
C LYS A 6 -28.55 -2.68 -15.63
N GLY A 7 -28.16 -3.95 -15.55
CA GLY A 7 -26.94 -4.38 -14.86
C GLY A 7 -25.66 -3.87 -15.54
N MET A 8 -25.57 -3.96 -16.87
CA MET A 8 -24.41 -3.46 -17.63
C MET A 8 -24.25 -1.94 -17.53
N ILE A 9 -25.35 -1.18 -17.58
CA ILE A 9 -25.32 0.28 -17.43
C ILE A 9 -24.80 0.67 -16.04
N LYS A 10 -25.28 -0.01 -14.98
CA LYS A 10 -24.81 0.24 -13.61
C LYS A 10 -23.32 -0.10 -13.43
N ALA A 11 -22.85 -1.19 -14.06
CA ALA A 11 -21.44 -1.55 -14.01
C ALA A 11 -20.55 -0.49 -14.65
N THR A 12 -20.92 0.02 -15.83
CA THR A 12 -20.19 1.11 -16.50
C THR A 12 -20.17 2.38 -15.67
N TYR A 13 -21.31 2.75 -15.06
CA TYR A 13 -21.40 3.93 -14.19
C TYR A 13 -20.47 3.81 -12.98
N ASN A 14 -20.51 2.67 -12.28
CA ASN A 14 -19.66 2.41 -11.12
C ASN A 14 -18.17 2.39 -11.47
N LEU A 15 -17.81 1.85 -12.65
CA LEU A 15 -16.43 1.92 -13.14
C LEU A 15 -15.99 3.35 -13.41
N GLY A 16 -16.86 4.17 -14.02
CA GLY A 16 -16.60 5.59 -14.25
C GLY A 16 -16.36 6.35 -12.94
N GLU A 17 -17.23 6.18 -11.95
CA GLU A 17 -17.06 6.80 -10.64
C GLU A 17 -15.78 6.35 -9.94
N PHE A 18 -15.44 5.06 -10.04
CA PHE A 18 -14.20 4.53 -9.49
C PHE A 18 -12.97 5.16 -10.13
N LEU A 19 -12.93 5.28 -11.46
CA LEU A 19 -11.82 5.93 -12.17
C LEU A 19 -11.70 7.42 -11.80
N ILE A 20 -12.81 8.14 -11.71
CA ILE A 20 -12.83 9.53 -11.25
C ILE A 20 -12.29 9.64 -9.82
N ALA A 21 -12.65 8.70 -8.94
CA ALA A 21 -12.14 8.66 -7.58
C ALA A 21 -10.63 8.40 -7.52
N LEU A 22 -10.08 7.53 -8.37
CA LEU A 22 -8.62 7.34 -8.46
C LEU A 22 -7.90 8.64 -8.81
N VAL A 23 -8.45 9.39 -9.79
CA VAL A 23 -7.89 10.69 -10.17
C VAL A 23 -7.94 11.67 -9.00
N LYS A 24 -9.08 11.75 -8.30
CA LYS A 24 -9.22 12.59 -7.08
C LYS A 24 -8.20 12.19 -6.00
N LEU A 25 -8.01 10.90 -5.75
CA LEU A 25 -7.05 10.39 -4.78
C LEU A 25 -5.61 10.77 -5.13
N GLN A 26 -5.25 10.77 -6.42
CA GLN A 26 -3.93 11.24 -6.86
C GLN A 26 -3.72 12.72 -6.55
N PHE A 27 -4.72 13.57 -6.83
CA PHE A 27 -4.66 15.00 -6.49
C PHE A 27 -4.57 15.21 -4.97
N PHE A 28 -5.31 14.44 -4.18
CA PHE A 28 -5.23 14.52 -2.71
C PHE A 28 -3.86 14.08 -2.19
N TRP A 29 -3.29 13.03 -2.80
CA TRP A 29 -1.94 12.58 -2.46
C TRP A 29 -0.92 13.69 -2.71
N TRP A 30 -0.95 14.33 -3.89
CA TRP A 30 -0.11 15.50 -4.19
C TRP A 30 -0.30 16.64 -3.20
N TYR A 31 -1.55 16.97 -2.87
CA TYR A 31 -1.86 17.98 -1.85
C TYR A 31 -1.26 17.61 -0.49
N GLY A 32 -1.37 16.35 -0.06
CA GLY A 32 -0.80 15.85 1.19
C GLY A 32 0.73 15.89 1.21
N VAL A 33 1.36 15.56 0.07
CA VAL A 33 2.82 15.65 -0.09
C VAL A 33 3.31 17.09 0.05
N LEU A 34 2.69 18.01 -0.68
CA LEU A 34 3.04 19.44 -0.63
C LEU A 34 2.82 20.03 0.77
N LYS A 35 1.70 19.69 1.42
CA LYS A 35 1.39 20.16 2.77
C LYS A 35 2.41 19.68 3.81
N GLY A 36 2.99 18.49 3.62
CA GLY A 36 4.00 17.94 4.51
C GLY A 36 5.45 18.33 4.16
N GLY A 37 5.68 19.35 3.33
CA GLY A 37 7.04 19.73 2.95
C GLY A 37 7.76 18.65 2.13
N ILE A 38 7.00 17.93 1.28
CA ILE A 38 7.41 16.80 0.46
C ILE A 38 7.78 15.57 1.30
N LEU A 39 8.91 15.60 2.03
CA LEU A 39 9.44 14.43 2.74
C LEU A 39 8.51 13.92 3.85
N LEU A 40 7.96 14.81 4.68
CA LEU A 40 7.04 14.42 5.76
C LEU A 40 5.61 14.21 5.26
N GLY A 41 5.34 14.49 3.98
CA GLY A 41 4.00 14.38 3.39
C GLY A 41 3.75 13.04 2.70
N VAL A 42 4.79 12.39 2.17
CA VAL A 42 4.67 11.15 1.37
C VAL A 42 4.06 10.01 2.18
N PHE A 43 4.58 9.72 3.37
CA PHE A 43 4.11 8.61 4.20
C PHE A 43 2.65 8.79 4.67
N PRO A 44 2.25 9.93 5.27
CA PRO A 44 0.86 10.12 5.67
C PRO A 44 -0.10 10.25 4.50
N ALA A 45 0.31 10.81 3.36
CA ALA A 45 -0.53 10.83 2.16
C ALA A 45 -0.81 9.41 1.64
N THR A 46 0.22 8.57 1.62
CA THR A 46 0.11 7.15 1.21
C THR A 46 -0.81 6.38 2.13
N SER A 47 -0.62 6.51 3.46
CA SER A 47 -1.49 5.86 4.44
C SER A 47 -2.94 6.35 4.36
N ALA A 48 -3.17 7.65 4.13
CA ALA A 48 -4.52 8.18 3.96
C ALA A 48 -5.23 7.62 2.72
N VAL A 49 -4.52 7.44 1.60
CA VAL A 49 -5.10 6.80 0.40
C VAL A 49 -5.46 5.33 0.66
N ILE A 50 -4.59 4.57 1.33
CA ILE A 50 -4.89 3.17 1.71
C ILE A 50 -6.12 3.11 2.63
N SER A 51 -6.24 4.05 3.58
CA SER A 51 -7.40 4.15 4.48
C SER A 51 -8.72 4.36 3.71
N LEU A 52 -8.71 5.22 2.68
CA LEU A 52 -9.87 5.43 1.82
C LEU A 52 -10.20 4.19 0.97
N PHE A 53 -9.18 3.45 0.50
CA PHE A 53 -9.42 2.17 -0.15
C PHE A 53 -10.03 1.13 0.79
N PHE A 54 -9.58 1.06 2.05
CA PHE A 54 -10.18 0.15 3.04
C PHE A 54 -11.66 0.46 3.25
N GLN A 55 -12.01 1.74 3.35
CA GLN A 55 -13.42 2.16 3.43
C GLN A 55 -14.18 1.73 2.17
N PHE A 56 -13.67 2.06 0.98
CA PHE A 56 -14.29 1.67 -0.30
C PHE A 56 -14.50 0.16 -0.42
N PHE A 57 -13.56 -0.67 0.03
CA PHE A 57 -13.72 -2.13 -0.04
C PHE A 57 -14.80 -2.68 0.90
N GLN A 58 -15.10 -1.97 1.97
CA GLN A 58 -16.15 -2.29 2.94
C GLN A 58 -17.52 -1.79 2.48
N THR A 59 -17.61 -0.52 2.05
CA THR A 59 -18.87 0.14 1.68
C THR A 59 -19.26 -0.08 0.21
N LYS A 60 -18.31 -0.51 -0.64
CA LYS A 60 -18.42 -0.60 -2.11
C LYS A 60 -18.62 0.74 -2.83
N GLU A 61 -18.55 1.85 -2.10
CA GLU A 61 -18.77 3.20 -2.60
C GLU A 61 -17.81 4.16 -1.89
N PHE A 62 -17.30 5.15 -2.62
CA PHE A 62 -16.53 6.22 -1.99
C PHE A 62 -17.46 7.23 -1.33
N SER A 63 -17.04 7.78 -0.19
CA SER A 63 -17.78 8.82 0.52
C SER A 63 -18.01 10.05 -0.35
N SER A 64 -19.19 10.68 -0.22
CA SER A 64 -19.48 11.96 -0.87
C SER A 64 -18.54 13.09 -0.41
N GLN A 65 -17.93 12.93 0.77
CA GLN A 65 -16.98 13.87 1.37
C GLN A 65 -15.53 13.35 1.34
N LEU A 66 -15.15 12.65 0.26
CA LEU A 66 -13.82 12.06 0.03
C LEU A 66 -12.62 12.91 0.50
N PHE A 67 -12.64 14.23 0.25
CA PHE A 67 -11.54 15.12 0.65
C PHE A 67 -11.48 15.39 2.16
N VAL A 68 -12.63 15.44 2.83
CA VAL A 68 -12.73 15.59 4.28
C VAL A 68 -12.18 14.33 4.96
N ASP A 69 -12.57 13.16 4.45
CA ASP A 69 -12.09 11.87 4.94
C ASP A 69 -10.58 11.72 4.73
N PHE A 70 -10.07 12.15 3.57
CA PHE A 70 -8.63 12.22 3.31
C PHE A 70 -7.91 13.09 4.34
N LYS A 71 -8.37 14.33 4.56
CA LYS A 71 -7.73 15.26 5.51
C LYS A 71 -7.72 14.71 6.93
N LYS A 72 -8.84 14.13 7.37
CA LYS A 72 -8.97 13.52 8.70
C LYS A 72 -7.98 12.36 8.85
N SER A 73 -7.95 11.44 7.88
CA SER A 73 -7.03 10.30 7.89
C SER A 73 -5.56 10.76 7.86
N TYR A 74 -5.23 11.73 7.01
CA TYR A 74 -3.89 12.32 6.91
C TYR A 74 -3.41 12.93 8.23
N GLN A 75 -4.25 13.74 8.90
CA GLN A 75 -3.89 14.40 10.15
C GLN A 75 -3.67 13.40 11.29
N VAL A 76 -4.56 12.41 11.43
CA VAL A 76 -4.45 11.37 12.45
C VAL A 76 -3.21 10.51 12.21
N ALA A 77 -2.92 10.18 10.96
CA ALA A 77 -1.80 9.31 10.59
C ALA A 77 -0.43 10.01 10.59
N PHE A 78 -0.39 11.35 10.60
CA PHE A 78 0.82 12.15 10.32
C PHE A 78 2.06 11.72 11.10
N LYS A 79 1.96 11.68 12.44
CA LYS A 79 3.13 11.43 13.30
C LYS A 79 3.61 9.98 13.24
N LYS A 80 2.67 9.02 13.36
CA LYS A 80 2.99 7.59 13.42
C LYS A 80 3.51 7.06 12.08
N THR A 81 2.89 7.45 10.97
CA THR A 81 3.31 6.97 9.64
C THR A 81 4.65 7.55 9.20
N ASN A 82 4.96 8.81 9.55
CA ASN A 82 6.29 9.36 9.31
C ASN A 82 7.35 8.63 10.12
N LEU A 83 7.12 8.35 11.42
CA LEU A 83 8.06 7.58 12.23
C LEU A 83 8.32 6.18 11.65
N LEU A 84 7.26 5.45 11.31
CA LEU A 84 7.37 4.13 10.69
C LEU A 84 8.06 4.19 9.33
N GLY A 85 7.69 5.17 8.50
CA GLY A 85 8.26 5.40 7.18
C GLY A 85 9.76 5.70 7.24
N PHE A 86 10.19 6.60 8.13
CA PHE A 86 11.60 6.92 8.29
C PHE A 86 12.43 5.75 8.81
N ILE A 87 11.92 4.98 9.78
CA ILE A 87 12.62 3.78 10.25
C ILE A 87 12.76 2.79 9.10
N GLN A 88 11.70 2.54 8.34
CA GLN A 88 11.73 1.64 7.19
C GLN A 88 12.70 2.13 6.10
N THR A 89 12.67 3.42 5.77
CA THR A 89 13.59 4.03 4.78
C THR A 89 15.03 3.96 5.26
N PHE A 90 15.30 4.17 6.54
CA PHE A 90 16.64 4.05 7.11
C PHE A 90 17.17 2.62 6.98
N ILE A 91 16.35 1.61 7.33
CA ILE A 91 16.71 0.19 7.16
C ILE A 91 17.05 -0.11 5.69
N LEU A 92 16.20 0.32 4.75
CA LEU A 92 16.43 0.11 3.32
C LEU A 92 17.68 0.83 2.82
N ALA A 93 17.97 2.03 3.31
CA ALA A 93 19.15 2.80 2.92
C ALA A 93 20.45 2.13 3.39
N VAL A 94 20.49 1.64 4.64
CA VAL A 94 21.65 0.88 5.16
C VAL A 94 21.88 -0.38 4.34
N LEU A 95 20.82 -1.17 4.09
CA LEU A 95 20.94 -2.39 3.29
C LEU A 95 21.37 -2.14 1.85
N TRP A 96 20.90 -1.04 1.25
CA TRP A 96 21.33 -0.66 -0.10
C TRP A 96 22.81 -0.29 -0.15
N LEU A 97 23.32 0.41 0.87
CA LEU A 97 24.75 0.69 1.00
C LEU A 97 25.55 -0.60 1.19
N ASP A 98 25.10 -1.51 2.05
CA ASP A 98 25.76 -2.79 2.29
C ASP A 98 25.85 -3.64 1.00
N ILE A 99 24.78 -3.70 0.21
CA ILE A 99 24.76 -4.39 -1.09
C ILE A 99 25.80 -3.79 -2.05
N ARG A 100 25.88 -2.44 -2.12
CA ARG A 100 26.85 -1.73 -2.96
C ARG A 100 28.29 -2.03 -2.55
N VAL A 101 28.57 -1.95 -1.25
CA VAL A 101 29.89 -2.23 -0.67
C VAL A 101 30.28 -3.69 -0.91
N ALA A 102 29.37 -4.62 -0.66
CA ALA A 102 29.61 -6.05 -0.87
C ALA A 102 29.89 -6.40 -2.34
N GLY A 103 29.17 -5.76 -3.27
CA GLY A 103 29.37 -5.96 -4.71
C GLY A 103 30.70 -5.42 -5.23
N GLN A 104 31.22 -4.34 -4.64
CA GLN A 104 32.46 -3.69 -5.11
C GLN A 104 33.72 -4.21 -4.42
N LEU A 105 33.66 -4.50 -3.12
CA LEU A 105 34.87 -4.72 -2.30
C LEU A 105 35.07 -6.17 -1.86
N LEU A 106 33.99 -6.93 -1.64
CA LEU A 106 34.08 -8.24 -0.99
C LEU A 106 34.19 -9.41 -1.98
N GLN A 107 33.88 -9.21 -3.27
CA GLN A 107 33.83 -10.21 -4.36
C GLN A 107 33.20 -11.58 -3.99
N ASN A 108 32.45 -11.64 -2.89
CA ASN A 108 31.83 -12.85 -2.39
C ASN A 108 30.37 -12.87 -2.83
N GLN A 109 30.10 -13.68 -3.85
CA GLN A 109 28.79 -13.77 -4.48
C GLN A 109 27.69 -14.25 -3.52
N LEU A 110 28.03 -15.06 -2.51
CA LEU A 110 27.07 -15.56 -1.52
C LEU A 110 26.59 -14.46 -0.57
N ILE A 111 27.51 -13.62 -0.08
CA ILE A 111 27.17 -12.48 0.80
C ILE A 111 26.30 -11.49 0.03
N HIS A 112 26.65 -11.21 -1.22
CA HIS A 112 25.86 -10.32 -2.07
C HIS A 112 24.44 -10.84 -2.29
N LEU A 113 24.28 -12.13 -2.60
CA LEU A 113 22.97 -12.76 -2.79
C LEU A 113 22.13 -12.72 -1.49
N PHE A 114 22.74 -13.01 -0.34
CA PHE A 114 22.05 -12.96 0.95
C PHE A 114 21.54 -11.55 1.29
N LEU A 115 22.37 -10.51 1.10
CA LEU A 115 21.97 -9.12 1.33
C LEU A 115 20.86 -8.69 0.37
N LEU A 116 20.91 -9.12 -0.90
CA LEU A 116 19.85 -8.84 -1.87
C LEU A 116 18.52 -9.46 -1.45
N ILE A 117 18.53 -10.73 -1.04
CA ILE A 117 17.32 -11.40 -0.52
C ILE A 117 16.78 -10.64 0.70
N PHE A 118 17.65 -10.27 1.64
CA PHE A 118 17.24 -9.54 2.84
C PHE A 118 16.66 -8.15 2.52
N PHE A 119 17.21 -7.45 1.52
CA PHE A 119 16.67 -6.18 1.03
C PHE A 119 15.28 -6.34 0.41
N VAL A 120 15.08 -7.35 -0.45
CA VAL A 120 13.76 -7.65 -1.03
C VAL A 120 12.75 -8.00 0.06
N PHE A 121 13.14 -8.80 1.05
CA PHE A 121 12.31 -9.10 2.22
C PHE A 121 11.94 -7.84 2.99
N SER A 122 12.90 -6.95 3.24
CA SER A 122 12.64 -5.68 3.92
C SER A 122 11.67 -4.80 3.13
N LEU A 123 11.78 -4.74 1.80
CA LEU A 123 10.83 -4.04 0.94
C LEU A 123 9.40 -4.60 1.08
N LEU A 124 9.25 -5.93 1.07
CA LEU A 124 7.95 -6.58 1.23
C LEU A 124 7.33 -6.27 2.59
N VAL A 125 8.12 -6.26 3.68
CA VAL A 125 7.64 -5.82 5.00
C VAL A 125 7.12 -4.37 4.94
N GLY A 126 7.85 -3.48 4.26
CA GLY A 126 7.44 -2.10 4.05
C GLY A 126 6.08 -1.94 3.36
N VAL A 127 5.76 -2.83 2.40
CA VAL A 127 4.47 -2.85 1.69
C VAL A 127 3.30 -3.15 2.64
N PHE A 128 3.50 -4.03 3.62
CA PHE A 128 2.48 -4.36 4.63
C PHE A 128 2.45 -3.40 5.81
N LEU A 129 3.45 -2.53 5.97
CA LEU A 129 3.60 -1.68 7.14
C LEU A 129 2.42 -0.70 7.32
N PHE A 130 2.03 0.01 6.26
CA PHE A 130 0.90 0.97 6.32
C PHE A 130 -0.48 0.28 6.44
N PRO A 131 -0.78 -0.79 5.69
CA PRO A 131 -1.98 -1.59 5.92
C PRO A 131 -2.14 -2.06 7.38
N VAL A 132 -1.08 -2.60 7.97
CA VAL A 132 -1.07 -3.08 9.36
C VAL A 132 -1.26 -1.91 10.32
N TYR A 133 -0.60 -0.78 10.08
CA TYR A 133 -0.79 0.45 10.86
C TYR A 133 -2.25 0.90 10.92
N LEU A 134 -2.98 0.81 9.79
CA LEU A 134 -4.36 1.24 9.70
C LEU A 134 -5.37 0.28 10.33
N ARG A 135 -5.02 -1.01 10.45
CA ARG A 135 -5.91 -2.05 11.00
C ARG A 135 -5.70 -2.28 12.48
N TYR A 136 -4.46 -2.14 12.96
CA TYR A 136 -4.08 -2.50 14.32
C TYR A 136 -3.53 -1.32 15.12
N GLU A 137 -3.90 -1.25 16.40
CA GLU A 137 -3.34 -0.28 17.34
C GLU A 137 -2.18 -0.92 18.11
N LEU A 138 -0.96 -0.77 17.58
CA LEU A 138 0.25 -1.40 18.11
C LEU A 138 1.33 -0.36 18.47
N SER A 139 2.37 -0.82 19.16
CA SER A 139 3.61 -0.06 19.35
C SER A 139 4.49 -0.11 18.09
N CYS A 140 5.46 0.81 17.98
CA CYS A 140 6.30 0.95 16.79
C CYS A 140 6.97 -0.36 16.35
N LEU A 141 7.65 -1.06 17.27
CA LEU A 141 8.30 -2.34 16.95
C LEU A 141 7.31 -3.45 16.61
N ASN A 142 6.14 -3.44 17.24
CA ASN A 142 5.12 -4.45 16.99
C ASN A 142 4.48 -4.29 15.61
N TYR A 143 4.48 -3.09 15.03
CA TYR A 143 4.09 -2.90 13.63
C TYR A 143 5.00 -3.66 12.66
N PHE A 144 6.31 -3.57 12.83
CA PHE A 144 7.26 -4.32 11.98
C PHE A 144 7.13 -5.83 12.18
N LYS A 145 7.00 -6.29 13.43
CA LYS A 145 6.78 -7.71 13.74
C LYS A 145 5.49 -8.23 13.10
N GLN A 146 4.40 -7.47 13.21
CA GLN A 146 3.12 -7.85 12.65
C GLN A 146 3.13 -7.83 11.11
N ALA A 147 3.77 -6.82 10.49
CA ALA A 147 3.93 -6.76 9.04
C ALA A 147 4.75 -7.94 8.50
N PHE A 148 5.85 -8.29 9.19
CA PHE A 148 6.66 -9.46 8.87
C PHE A 148 5.87 -10.77 9.01
N PHE A 149 5.13 -10.93 10.11
CA PHE A 149 4.29 -12.10 10.31
C PHE A 149 3.19 -12.21 9.25
N LEU A 150 2.51 -11.10 8.93
CA LEU A 150 1.44 -11.06 7.92
C LEU A 150 1.96 -11.46 6.54
N MET A 151 3.13 -10.93 6.15
CA MET A 151 3.80 -11.25 4.89
C MET A 151 4.08 -12.76 4.77
N ILE A 152 4.64 -13.39 5.82
CA ILE A 152 4.96 -14.83 5.80
C ILE A 152 3.71 -15.70 5.91
N ALA A 153 2.73 -15.29 6.71
CA ALA A 153 1.48 -16.04 6.87
C ALA A 153 0.60 -15.97 5.61
N SER A 154 0.80 -14.97 4.75
CA SER A 154 -0.04 -14.68 3.59
C SER A 154 0.78 -14.63 2.30
N ILE A 155 1.47 -15.74 1.97
CA ILE A 155 2.35 -15.86 0.80
C ILE A 155 1.57 -15.63 -0.50
N VAL A 156 0.38 -16.22 -0.62
CA VAL A 156 -0.47 -16.09 -1.83
C VAL A 156 -0.85 -14.64 -2.05
N GLU A 157 -1.25 -13.94 -0.99
CA GLU A 157 -1.62 -12.53 -1.03
C GLU A 157 -0.39 -11.65 -1.31
N THR A 158 0.79 -12.00 -0.78
CA THR A 158 2.06 -11.30 -1.07
C THR A 158 2.44 -11.40 -2.54
N ILE A 159 2.34 -12.60 -3.14
CA ILE A 159 2.58 -12.81 -4.58
C ILE A 159 1.56 -12.01 -5.39
N ALA A 160 0.28 -12.03 -5.00
CA ALA A 160 -0.78 -11.28 -5.67
C ALA A 160 -0.55 -9.76 -5.63
N ILE A 161 -0.02 -9.22 -4.52
CA ILE A 161 0.43 -7.81 -4.45
C ILE A 161 1.56 -7.56 -5.47
N GLY A 162 2.57 -8.43 -5.52
CA GLY A 162 3.67 -8.32 -6.48
C GLY A 162 3.19 -8.29 -7.94
N VAL A 163 2.30 -9.21 -8.31
CA VAL A 163 1.67 -9.25 -9.64
C VAL A 163 0.83 -8.00 -9.88
N GLY A 164 0.04 -7.57 -8.89
CA GLY A 164 -0.79 -6.37 -9.00
C GLY A 164 0.03 -5.09 -9.22
N ILE A 165 1.15 -4.95 -8.52
CA ILE A 165 2.10 -3.84 -8.72
C ILE A 165 2.70 -3.91 -10.12
N ALA A 166 3.10 -5.09 -10.59
CA ALA A 166 3.64 -5.25 -11.94
C ALA A 166 2.62 -4.87 -13.02
N VAL A 167 1.35 -5.28 -12.87
CA VAL A 167 0.26 -4.91 -13.79
C VAL A 167 -0.01 -3.40 -13.76
N ALA A 168 -0.10 -2.80 -12.58
CA ALA A 168 -0.29 -1.35 -12.44
C ALA A 168 0.87 -0.56 -13.08
N THR A 169 2.10 -1.06 -12.93
CA THR A 169 3.29 -0.46 -13.55
C THR A 169 3.26 -0.61 -15.08
N ALA A 170 2.87 -1.78 -15.61
CA ALA A 170 2.71 -1.99 -17.04
C ALA A 170 1.65 -1.06 -17.65
N ILE A 171 0.49 -0.91 -17.00
CA ILE A 171 -0.59 -0.02 -17.43
C ILE A 171 -0.12 1.44 -17.48
N THR A 172 0.56 1.91 -16.43
CA THR A 172 1.08 3.30 -16.38
C THR A 172 2.20 3.55 -17.38
N THR A 173 2.98 2.52 -17.73
CA THR A 173 4.01 2.62 -18.78
C THR A 173 3.40 2.69 -20.18
N ILE A 174 2.35 1.92 -20.45
CA ILE A 174 1.63 1.94 -21.74
C ILE A 174 0.88 3.26 -21.94
N PHE A 175 0.33 3.81 -20.85
CA PHE A 175 -0.43 5.07 -20.86
C PHE A 175 0.26 6.11 -19.96
N PRO A 176 1.27 6.86 -20.47
CA PRO A 176 2.05 7.78 -19.65
C PRO A 176 1.23 8.84 -18.92
N ILE A 177 0.06 9.22 -19.45
CA ILE A 177 -0.83 10.18 -18.77
C ILE A 177 -1.30 9.67 -17.40
N LEU A 178 -1.50 8.35 -17.25
CA LEU A 178 -1.86 7.71 -15.97
C LEU A 178 -0.77 7.90 -14.92
N MET A 179 0.49 8.08 -15.34
CA MET A 179 1.60 8.34 -14.43
C MET A 179 1.37 9.61 -13.59
N LEU A 180 0.77 10.64 -14.20
CA LEU A 180 0.50 11.91 -13.53
C LEU A 180 -0.84 11.91 -12.78
N ILE A 181 -1.87 11.31 -13.38
CA ILE A 181 -3.26 11.45 -12.90
C ILE A 181 -3.72 10.32 -11.97
N ALA A 182 -3.07 9.15 -11.95
CA ALA A 182 -3.55 8.01 -11.16
C ALA A 182 -2.48 7.01 -10.68
N ALA A 183 -1.18 7.27 -10.87
CA ALA A 183 -0.12 6.30 -10.59
C ALA A 183 -0.14 5.76 -9.16
N VAL A 184 -0.14 6.65 -8.16
CA VAL A 184 -0.01 6.26 -6.77
C VAL A 184 -1.25 5.48 -6.31
N PRO A 185 -2.49 5.95 -6.50
CA PRO A 185 -3.68 5.17 -6.22
C PRO A 185 -3.71 3.81 -6.95
N LEU A 186 -3.24 3.74 -8.20
CA LEU A 186 -3.22 2.49 -8.96
C LEU A 186 -2.23 1.47 -8.38
N LEU A 187 -1.07 1.91 -7.91
CA LEU A 187 -0.11 1.04 -7.21
C LEU A 187 -0.61 0.63 -5.82
N LEU A 188 -1.31 1.53 -5.13
CA LEU A 188 -1.84 1.27 -3.78
C LEU A 188 -3.09 0.39 -3.79
N LEU A 189 -3.83 0.31 -4.90
CA LEU A 189 -5.00 -0.56 -5.02
C LEU A 189 -4.72 -2.03 -4.69
N PRO A 190 -3.80 -2.74 -5.39
CA PRO A 190 -3.52 -4.14 -5.10
C PRO A 190 -2.95 -4.32 -3.70
N ILE A 191 -2.07 -3.40 -3.25
CA ILE A 191 -1.53 -3.40 -1.88
C ILE A 191 -2.67 -3.37 -0.87
N SER A 192 -3.60 -2.42 -1.02
CA SER A 192 -4.71 -2.23 -0.09
C SER A 192 -5.68 -3.41 -0.12
N TRP A 193 -5.99 -3.95 -1.30
CA TRP A 193 -6.97 -5.04 -1.44
C TRP A 193 -6.46 -6.34 -0.82
N PHE A 194 -5.27 -6.79 -1.24
CA PHE A 194 -4.73 -8.07 -0.82
C PHE A 194 -4.23 -8.03 0.62
N SER A 195 -3.70 -6.89 1.11
CA SER A 195 -3.37 -6.76 2.53
C SER A 195 -4.61 -6.85 3.42
N LEU A 196 -5.73 -6.23 3.01
CA LEU A 196 -6.99 -6.34 3.75
C LEU A 196 -7.52 -7.78 3.74
N GLN A 197 -7.39 -8.50 2.63
CA GLN A 197 -7.76 -9.92 2.54
C GLN A 197 -6.88 -10.79 3.45
N ALA A 198 -5.57 -10.57 3.44
CA ALA A 198 -4.61 -11.24 4.30
C ALA A 198 -4.96 -11.05 5.79
N MET A 199 -5.24 -9.81 6.21
CA MET A 199 -5.61 -9.51 7.59
C MET A 199 -6.93 -10.18 8.00
N LYS A 200 -7.96 -10.11 7.15
CA LYS A 200 -9.26 -10.76 7.40
C LYS A 200 -9.13 -12.29 7.54
N LYS A 201 -8.30 -12.92 6.69
CA LYS A 201 -8.04 -14.37 6.72
C LYS A 201 -7.38 -14.81 8.02
N ILE A 202 -6.39 -14.06 8.50
CA ILE A 202 -5.73 -14.36 9.78
C ILE A 202 -6.68 -14.13 10.95
N GLU A 203 -7.47 -13.05 10.93
CA GLU A 203 -8.48 -12.76 11.95
C GLU A 203 -9.53 -13.88 12.05
N SER A 204 -10.07 -14.37 10.92
CA SER A 204 -11.04 -15.47 10.91
C SER A 204 -10.48 -16.78 11.44
N ASN A 205 -9.24 -17.12 11.06
CA ASN A 205 -8.59 -18.34 11.53
C ASN A 205 -8.35 -18.32 13.04
N ASN A 206 -8.02 -17.15 13.60
CA ASN A 206 -7.83 -16.98 15.03
C ASN A 206 -9.14 -17.07 15.84
N CYS A 207 -10.28 -16.68 15.26
CA CYS A 207 -11.59 -16.87 15.88
C CYS A 207 -11.99 -18.35 15.90
N ASN A 208 -11.81 -19.06 14.77
CA ASN A 208 -12.15 -20.48 14.67
C ASN A 208 -11.24 -21.38 15.54
N ALA A 209 -10.02 -20.96 15.84
CA ALA A 209 -9.11 -21.68 16.74
C ALA A 209 -9.45 -21.50 18.23
N LYS A 210 -10.33 -20.56 18.58
CA LYS A 210 -10.76 -20.26 19.95
C LYS A 210 -12.16 -20.81 20.27
N SER A 211 -12.88 -21.33 19.28
CA SER A 211 -14.19 -22.01 19.41
C SER A 211 -14.01 -23.51 19.50
#